data_AF-A0A420A6A7-F1
#
_entry.id   AF-A0A420A6A7-F1
#
_cell.length_a   1.000
_cell.length_b   1.000
_cell.length_c   1.000
_cell.angle_alpha   90.00
_cell.angle_beta   90.00
_cell.angle_gamma   90.00
#
_symmetry.space_group_name_H-M   'P 1'
#
loop_
_entity.id
_entity.type
_entity.pdbx_description
1 polymer ?
#
loop_
_entity_poly.entity_id
_entity_poly.type
_entity_poly.pdbx_seq_one_letter_code
_entity_poly.pdbx_strand_id
1 'polypeptide(L)'
;MQSFVSSNTAARRIRCDGSIARTPLSLMTGFPPRSAPLPRPSTICLVAGALLTLAGCATTPKTPPPTADESLPVALRASQDEVLQEVMTTHGDETYVCRRVKARPPASGATGQPDTLPGVARDGTQLTWDTLGSEAILVDAAGQSAGTVAPGRYFLSYDGSYVIGNVAAESQVGANALTWVRYTARFVAAPRPGEGRFAEISSIQRIDTSGGLPPQSSCELEGAHLLVPYGATYMFYRAKGRAPVALSANRTPQ
;
A
#
# COMPACT_ATOMS: atom_id res chain seq x y z
N MET A 1 20.38 2.68 -62.47
CA MET A 1 21.07 1.43 -62.17
C MET A 1 20.95 1.17 -60.68
N GLN A 2 20.23 0.11 -60.35
CA GLN A 2 19.88 -0.36 -59.00
C GLN A 2 21.10 -1.00 -58.32
N SER A 3 21.14 -0.99 -56.98
CA SER A 3 21.21 -2.25 -56.21
C SER A 3 20.96 -1.99 -54.72
N PHE A 4 19.92 -2.65 -54.23
CA PHE A 4 19.55 -2.84 -52.82
C PHE A 4 20.54 -3.77 -52.14
N VAL A 5 20.84 -3.53 -50.85
CA VAL A 5 21.19 -4.62 -49.92
C VAL A 5 20.35 -4.48 -48.66
N SER A 6 19.55 -5.52 -48.45
CA SER A 6 18.63 -5.76 -47.35
C SER A 6 19.34 -6.54 -46.24
N SER A 7 18.99 -6.30 -44.98
CA SER A 7 19.35 -7.20 -43.86
C SER A 7 18.09 -7.50 -43.05
N ASN A 8 17.59 -8.71 -43.24
CA ASN A 8 16.45 -9.32 -42.54
C ASN A 8 16.85 -9.73 -41.12
N THR A 9 16.02 -9.40 -40.13
CA THR A 9 16.01 -10.08 -38.82
C THR A 9 14.80 -10.98 -38.75
N ALA A 10 15.05 -12.29 -38.66
CA ALA A 10 14.04 -13.35 -38.68
C ALA A 10 13.37 -13.53 -37.31
N ALA A 11 12.04 -13.60 -37.33
CA ALA A 11 11.20 -13.96 -36.21
C ALA A 11 11.27 -15.46 -35.90
N ARG A 12 11.51 -15.82 -34.63
CA ARG A 12 11.50 -17.20 -34.13
C ARG A 12 10.09 -17.56 -33.66
N ARG A 13 9.39 -18.44 -34.38
CA ARG A 13 8.16 -19.12 -33.92
C ARG A 13 8.55 -20.37 -33.12
N ILE A 14 8.08 -20.47 -31.88
CA ILE A 14 8.18 -21.68 -31.06
C ILE A 14 7.01 -22.59 -31.42
N ARG A 15 7.34 -23.82 -31.83
CA ARG A 15 6.43 -24.89 -32.22
C ARG A 15 6.16 -25.75 -30.97
N CYS A 16 4.90 -25.90 -30.58
CA CYS A 16 4.46 -26.90 -29.62
C CYS A 16 4.42 -28.26 -30.33
N ASP A 17 5.19 -29.22 -29.84
CA ASP A 17 5.18 -30.61 -30.34
C ASP A 17 4.38 -31.47 -29.37
N GLY A 18 3.33 -32.10 -29.88
CA GLY A 18 2.45 -33.01 -29.14
C GLY A 18 2.90 -34.44 -29.39
N SER A 19 3.28 -35.15 -28.33
CA SER A 19 3.55 -36.58 -28.38
C SER A 19 2.49 -37.34 -27.59
N ILE A 20 1.71 -38.13 -28.34
CA ILE A 20 0.64 -39.00 -27.86
C ILE A 20 1.23 -40.40 -27.66
N ALA A 21 1.35 -40.86 -26.42
CA ALA A 21 1.62 -42.27 -26.12
C ALA A 21 0.31 -42.96 -25.73
N ARG A 22 -0.14 -43.89 -26.59
CA ARG A 22 -1.24 -44.82 -26.35
C ARG A 22 -0.75 -45.97 -25.48
N THR A 23 -1.51 -46.33 -24.44
CA THR A 23 -1.33 -47.58 -23.68
C THR A 23 -2.69 -48.30 -23.62
N PRO A 24 -2.75 -49.63 -23.87
CA PRO A 24 -4.02 -50.34 -24.02
C PRO A 24 -4.60 -50.92 -22.72
N LEU A 25 -5.90 -51.21 -22.83
CA LEU A 25 -6.87 -51.79 -21.89
C LEU A 25 -6.37 -52.86 -20.90
N SER A 26 -6.98 -52.85 -19.72
CA SER A 26 -7.38 -54.07 -19.00
C SER A 26 -8.79 -53.90 -18.41
N LEU A 27 -9.65 -54.87 -18.74
CA LEU A 27 -10.98 -55.08 -18.18
C LEU A 27 -10.87 -55.57 -16.73
N MET A 28 -11.63 -54.97 -15.81
CA MET A 28 -12.25 -55.63 -14.64
C MET A 28 -13.49 -54.80 -14.26
N THR A 29 -14.70 -55.19 -14.65
CA THR A 29 -15.67 -56.00 -13.87
C THR A 29 -15.79 -55.62 -12.39
N GLY A 30 -16.97 -55.14 -11.99
CA GLY A 30 -17.44 -55.28 -10.61
C GLY A 30 -18.08 -54.04 -9.98
N PHE A 31 -19.34 -53.76 -10.31
CA PHE A 31 -20.26 -53.05 -9.41
C PHE A 31 -20.67 -53.99 -8.28
N PRO A 32 -20.71 -53.51 -7.03
CA PRO A 32 -21.75 -53.96 -6.09
C PRO A 32 -22.71 -52.83 -5.73
N PRO A 33 -24.01 -53.12 -5.54
CA PRO A 33 -25.03 -52.13 -5.19
C PRO A 33 -25.14 -51.90 -3.67
N ARG A 34 -25.44 -50.65 -3.33
CA ARG A 34 -26.34 -50.13 -2.27
C ARG A 34 -26.55 -50.97 -0.99
N SER A 35 -26.26 -50.38 0.17
CA SER A 35 -26.92 -50.74 1.42
C SER A 35 -27.05 -49.53 2.35
N ALA A 36 -28.26 -48.97 2.43
CA ALA A 36 -28.77 -48.37 3.66
C ALA A 36 -29.82 -49.37 4.18
N PRO A 37 -29.91 -49.63 5.50
CA PRO A 37 -31.01 -48.97 6.22
C PRO A 37 -30.79 -48.73 7.74
N LEU A 38 -31.40 -47.60 8.18
CA LEU A 38 -32.25 -47.35 9.35
C LEU A 38 -31.74 -47.46 10.80
N PRO A 39 -32.35 -46.65 11.72
CA PRO A 39 -31.89 -46.40 13.09
C PRO A 39 -32.61 -47.28 14.11
N ARG A 40 -32.06 -47.45 15.32
CA ARG A 40 -32.83 -47.73 16.55
C ARG A 40 -32.13 -47.25 17.85
N PRO A 41 -32.92 -46.98 18.92
CA PRO A 41 -32.55 -46.16 20.07
C PRO A 41 -32.21 -46.98 21.34
N SER A 42 -32.03 -46.26 22.46
CA SER A 42 -31.99 -46.66 23.89
C SER A 42 -30.60 -46.52 24.54
N THR A 43 -30.28 -45.39 25.17
CA THR A 43 -30.54 -45.00 26.59
C THR A 43 -29.94 -45.99 27.60
N ILE A 44 -28.93 -45.54 28.39
CA ILE A 44 -28.95 -45.53 29.87
C ILE A 44 -27.60 -45.06 30.47
N CYS A 45 -27.74 -44.03 31.32
CA CYS A 45 -27.03 -43.66 32.56
C CYS A 45 -25.54 -43.22 32.62
N LEU A 46 -25.41 -41.94 32.98
CA LEU A 46 -24.67 -41.37 34.13
C LEU A 46 -23.17 -41.70 34.29
N VAL A 47 -22.32 -40.67 34.25
CA VAL A 47 -21.67 -40.08 35.44
C VAL A 47 -20.59 -39.06 35.00
N ALA A 48 -20.65 -37.88 35.61
CA ALA A 48 -19.59 -36.90 35.91
C ALA A 48 -18.62 -36.40 34.81
N GLY A 49 -18.57 -35.07 34.66
CA GLY A 49 -17.42 -34.40 34.05
C GLY A 49 -17.75 -33.04 33.44
N ALA A 50 -18.30 -32.12 34.22
CA ALA A 50 -18.37 -30.71 33.79
C ALA A 50 -16.95 -30.11 33.81
N LEU A 51 -16.22 -30.25 32.70
CA LEU A 51 -15.09 -29.38 32.38
C LEU A 51 -15.58 -28.30 31.42
N LEU A 52 -16.09 -27.23 32.01
CA LEU A 52 -16.20 -25.92 31.36
C LEU A 52 -14.78 -25.42 31.10
N THR A 53 -14.23 -25.73 29.92
CA THR A 53 -13.09 -24.96 29.41
C THR A 53 -13.62 -23.57 29.07
N LEU A 54 -13.38 -22.63 29.97
CA LEU A 54 -13.46 -21.19 29.70
C LEU A 54 -12.55 -20.90 28.49
N ALA A 55 -13.15 -20.83 27.31
CA ALA A 55 -12.52 -20.19 26.17
C ALA A 55 -12.31 -18.73 26.58
N GLY A 56 -11.07 -18.42 26.95
CA GLY A 56 -10.65 -17.07 27.32
C GLY A 56 -11.08 -16.11 26.22
N CYS A 57 -11.73 -15.02 26.61
CA CYS A 57 -11.96 -13.90 25.72
C CYS A 57 -10.59 -13.49 25.18
N ALA A 58 -10.33 -13.77 23.90
CA ALA A 58 -9.31 -13.06 23.17
C ALA A 58 -9.74 -11.59 23.19
N THR A 59 -9.16 -10.82 24.11
CA THR A 59 -9.21 -9.36 24.02
C THR A 59 -8.56 -9.03 22.70
N THR A 60 -9.38 -8.70 21.70
CA THR A 60 -8.89 -8.10 20.47
C THR A 60 -8.01 -6.92 20.89
N PRO A 61 -6.77 -6.82 20.38
CA PRO A 61 -5.95 -5.64 20.62
C PRO A 61 -6.78 -4.44 20.15
N LYS A 62 -7.21 -3.62 21.10
CA LYS A 62 -7.89 -2.36 20.80
C LYS A 62 -6.81 -1.46 20.22
N THR A 63 -6.75 -1.36 18.90
CA THR A 63 -5.93 -0.36 18.22
C THR A 63 -6.23 0.97 18.89
N PRO A 64 -5.21 1.73 19.33
CA PRO A 64 -5.44 3.04 19.91
C PRO A 64 -6.27 3.88 18.94
N PRO A 65 -7.21 4.71 19.44
CA PRO A 65 -7.99 5.58 18.57
C PRO A 65 -7.02 6.47 17.77
N PRO A 66 -7.34 6.76 16.50
CA PRO A 66 -6.48 7.60 15.68
C PRO A 66 -6.31 8.97 16.33
N THR A 67 -5.14 9.57 16.19
CA THR A 67 -4.88 10.93 16.68
C THR A 67 -5.89 11.89 16.04
N ALA A 68 -6.59 12.67 16.87
CA ALA A 68 -7.64 13.59 16.40
C ALA A 68 -7.04 14.81 15.68
N ASP A 69 -7.76 15.34 14.68
CA ASP A 69 -7.31 16.49 13.88
C ASP A 69 -6.92 17.70 14.73
N GLU A 70 -7.71 18.00 15.77
CA GLU A 70 -7.50 19.15 16.65
C GLU A 70 -6.20 19.07 17.45
N SER A 71 -5.67 17.86 17.63
CA SER A 71 -4.40 17.62 18.34
C SER A 71 -3.17 17.72 17.43
N LEU A 72 -3.37 17.78 16.11
CA LEU A 72 -2.27 17.89 15.15
C LEU A 72 -1.60 19.28 15.20
N PRO A 73 -0.33 19.40 14.78
CA PRO A 73 0.27 20.69 14.45
C PRO A 73 -0.61 21.49 13.49
N VAL A 74 -0.70 22.81 13.69
CA VAL A 74 -1.64 23.68 12.93
C VAL A 74 -1.52 23.51 11.42
N ALA A 75 -0.30 23.37 10.89
CA ALA A 75 -0.06 23.18 9.45
C ALA A 75 -0.62 21.84 8.89
N LEU A 76 -0.85 20.86 9.75
CA LEU A 76 -1.36 19.54 9.38
C LEU A 76 -2.88 19.42 9.55
N ARG A 77 -3.54 20.38 10.19
CA ARG A 77 -4.99 20.30 10.47
C ARG A 77 -5.82 20.41 9.20
N ALA A 78 -6.99 19.79 9.22
CA ALA A 78 -8.02 19.99 8.22
C ALA A 78 -8.57 21.42 8.33
N SER A 79 -8.99 21.99 7.20
CA SER A 79 -9.67 23.28 7.23
C SER A 79 -11.08 23.12 7.81
N GLN A 80 -11.66 24.22 8.29
CA GLN A 80 -13.04 24.22 8.77
C GLN A 80 -14.04 23.92 7.65
N ASP A 81 -13.64 24.03 6.39
CA ASP A 81 -14.45 23.72 5.22
C ASP A 81 -14.28 22.27 4.76
N GLU A 82 -13.71 21.40 5.58
CA GLU A 82 -13.53 19.99 5.28
C GLU A 82 -14.28 19.09 6.25
N VAL A 83 -14.68 17.93 5.76
CA VAL A 83 -15.38 16.89 6.53
C VAL A 83 -14.62 15.59 6.40
N LEU A 84 -14.22 15.02 7.53
CA LEU A 84 -13.64 13.70 7.60
C LEU A 84 -14.65 12.67 7.06
N GLN A 85 -14.24 11.93 6.04
CA GLN A 85 -15.06 10.88 5.44
C GLN A 85 -14.69 9.52 6.00
N GLU A 86 -13.40 9.24 6.07
CA GLU A 86 -12.91 7.92 6.41
C GLU A 86 -11.53 7.97 7.04
N VAL A 87 -11.30 7.03 7.96
CA VAL A 87 -9.99 6.76 8.56
C VAL A 87 -9.57 5.36 8.14
N MET A 88 -8.35 5.23 7.65
CA MET A 88 -7.75 3.96 7.28
C MET A 88 -6.41 3.80 7.99
N THR A 89 -6.06 2.56 8.31
CA THR A 89 -4.71 2.21 8.73
C THR A 89 -3.93 1.66 7.55
N THR A 90 -2.60 1.72 7.61
CA THR A 90 -1.75 1.16 6.59
C THR A 90 -0.61 0.35 7.21
N HIS A 91 -0.23 -0.71 6.51
CA HIS A 91 0.91 -1.55 6.82
C HIS A 91 1.58 -1.95 5.51
N GLY A 92 2.89 -1.77 5.41
CA GLY A 92 3.68 -2.10 4.23
C GLY A 92 5.10 -1.60 4.40
N ASP A 93 5.71 -1.16 3.30
CA ASP A 93 7.10 -0.72 3.28
C ASP A 93 7.24 0.70 2.74
N GLU A 94 8.13 1.48 3.35
CA GLU A 94 8.70 2.67 2.72
C GLU A 94 9.88 2.19 1.88
N THR A 95 9.86 2.55 0.60
CA THR A 95 10.82 2.05 -0.38
C THR A 95 11.91 3.07 -0.65
N TYR A 96 13.15 2.60 -0.76
CA TYR A 96 14.34 3.42 -0.98
C TYR A 96 15.21 2.86 -2.11
N VAL A 97 15.92 3.75 -2.78
CA VAL A 97 16.98 3.41 -3.74
C VAL A 97 18.29 4.09 -3.33
N CYS A 98 19.38 3.33 -3.39
CA CYS A 98 20.70 3.85 -3.09
C CYS A 98 21.17 4.75 -4.24
N ARG A 99 21.44 6.04 -3.97
CA ARG A 99 21.91 6.99 -4.96
C ARG A 99 23.24 7.60 -4.57
N ARG A 100 24.06 7.88 -5.58
CA ARG A 100 25.25 8.71 -5.43
C ARG A 100 24.86 10.18 -5.41
N VAL A 101 25.27 10.86 -4.35
CA VAL A 101 25.06 12.30 -4.17
C VAL A 101 26.37 13.00 -3.84
N LYS A 102 26.45 14.29 -4.10
CA LYS A 102 27.58 15.11 -3.64
C LYS A 102 27.57 15.11 -2.11
N ALA A 103 28.69 14.77 -1.49
CA ALA A 103 28.80 14.78 -0.03
C ALA A 103 28.54 16.20 0.47
N ARG A 104 27.72 16.31 1.53
CA ARG A 104 27.52 17.59 2.20
C ARG A 104 28.86 17.98 2.84
N PRO A 105 29.31 19.25 2.70
CA PRO A 105 30.47 19.71 3.44
C PRO A 105 30.26 19.41 4.93
N PRO A 106 31.29 18.97 5.66
CA PRO A 106 31.17 18.81 7.09
C PRO A 106 30.68 20.13 7.71
N ALA A 107 29.82 20.04 8.73
CA ALA A 107 29.42 21.22 9.49
C ALA A 107 30.69 21.97 9.91
N SER A 108 30.71 23.29 9.70
CA SER A 108 31.87 24.17 9.86
C SER A 108 32.64 23.83 11.14
N GLY A 109 33.81 23.20 10.99
CA GLY A 109 34.63 22.71 12.11
C GLY A 109 35.46 21.47 11.81
N ALA A 110 35.09 20.65 10.81
CA ALA A 110 35.92 19.52 10.39
C ALA A 110 36.77 19.89 9.16
N THR A 111 38.02 20.30 9.40
CA THR A 111 39.07 20.40 8.37
C THR A 111 39.57 18.99 8.04
N GLY A 112 38.78 18.23 7.28
CA GLY A 112 39.18 16.95 6.72
C GLY A 112 39.29 17.05 5.21
N GLN A 113 40.43 16.65 4.65
CA GLN A 113 40.62 16.42 3.22
C GLN A 113 39.58 15.35 2.78
N PRO A 114 38.91 15.45 1.61
CA PRO A 114 37.79 14.56 1.23
C PRO A 114 38.10 13.06 1.26
N ASP A 115 39.36 12.70 1.11
CA ASP A 115 39.92 11.34 1.19
C ASP A 115 39.98 10.76 2.61
N THR A 116 39.75 11.57 3.66
CA THR A 116 39.74 11.15 5.07
C THR A 116 38.34 11.06 5.69
N LEU A 117 37.30 11.47 4.95
CA LEU A 117 35.92 11.41 5.43
C LEU A 117 35.35 9.99 5.26
N PRO A 118 34.93 9.30 6.34
CA PRO A 118 34.30 7.99 6.23
C PRO A 118 33.06 8.02 5.34
N GLY A 119 32.95 7.08 4.40
CA GLY A 119 31.81 6.96 3.49
C GLY A 119 31.79 7.97 2.32
N VAL A 120 32.81 8.82 2.17
CA VAL A 120 32.97 9.75 1.05
C VAL A 120 34.05 9.22 0.10
N ALA A 121 33.71 9.13 -1.18
CA ALA A 121 34.63 8.77 -2.24
C ALA A 121 35.61 9.93 -2.56
N ARG A 122 36.73 9.62 -3.22
CA ARG A 122 37.78 10.61 -3.56
C ARG A 122 37.29 11.78 -4.41
N ASP A 123 36.22 11.58 -5.18
CA ASP A 123 35.56 12.61 -5.98
C ASP A 123 34.60 13.50 -5.18
N GLY A 124 34.52 13.32 -3.85
CA GLY A 124 33.64 14.06 -2.97
C GLY A 124 32.17 13.61 -3.05
N THR A 125 31.89 12.42 -3.58
CA THR A 125 30.54 11.83 -3.59
C THR A 125 30.36 10.81 -2.47
N GLN A 126 29.11 10.56 -2.09
CA GLN A 126 28.74 9.51 -1.13
C GLN A 126 27.49 8.79 -1.59
N LEU A 127 27.28 7.57 -1.10
CA LEU A 127 26.09 6.78 -1.37
C LEU A 127 25.09 6.90 -0.21
N THR A 128 23.89 7.36 -0.51
CA THR A 128 22.81 7.56 0.48
C THR A 128 21.49 7.01 -0.02
N TRP A 129 20.64 6.58 0.90
CA TRP A 129 19.27 6.20 0.58
C TRP A 129 18.44 7.41 0.15
N ASP A 130 17.78 7.29 -0.99
CA ASP A 130 16.79 8.24 -1.50
C ASP A 130 15.41 7.58 -1.49
N THR A 131 14.39 8.31 -1.03
CA THR A 131 13.04 7.78 -0.84
C THR A 131 12.32 7.66 -2.19
N LEU A 132 11.84 6.46 -2.52
CA LEU A 132 10.93 6.23 -3.66
C LEU A 132 9.47 6.44 -3.25
N GLY A 133 9.11 6.06 -2.03
CA GLY A 133 7.82 6.31 -1.40
C GLY A 133 7.20 5.07 -0.76
N SER A 134 5.99 5.25 -0.24
CA SER A 134 5.25 4.22 0.46
C SER A 134 4.58 3.22 -0.48
N GLU A 135 4.74 1.93 -0.22
CA GLU A 135 4.03 0.83 -0.87
C GLU A 135 3.35 -0.02 0.22
N ALA A 136 2.03 0.10 0.34
CA ALA A 136 1.29 -0.51 1.45
C ALA A 136 -0.17 -0.76 1.14
N ILE A 137 -0.81 -1.62 1.94
CA ILE A 137 -2.26 -1.80 1.91
C ILE A 137 -2.97 -0.71 2.73
N LEU A 138 -4.17 -0.33 2.31
CA LEU A 138 -5.08 0.50 3.08
C LEU A 138 -6.16 -0.38 3.69
N VAL A 139 -6.33 -0.30 5.01
CA VAL A 139 -7.26 -1.11 5.79
C VAL A 139 -8.30 -0.19 6.42
N ASP A 140 -9.58 -0.46 6.16
CA ASP A 140 -10.70 0.33 6.66
C ASP A 140 -10.99 0.08 8.16
N ALA A 141 -11.95 0.82 8.71
CA ALA A 141 -12.35 0.71 10.11
C ALA A 141 -12.95 -0.66 10.48
N ALA A 142 -13.42 -1.45 9.49
CA ALA A 142 -13.89 -2.81 9.69
C ALA A 142 -12.75 -3.85 9.63
N GLY A 143 -11.50 -3.41 9.44
CA GLY A 143 -10.34 -4.28 9.30
C GLY A 143 -10.25 -4.96 7.93
N GLN A 144 -10.99 -4.47 6.93
CA GLN A 144 -10.95 -5.00 5.57
C GLN A 144 -9.94 -4.24 4.71
N SER A 145 -9.23 -4.96 3.85
CA SER A 145 -8.39 -4.32 2.83
C SER A 145 -9.30 -3.56 1.85
N ALA A 146 -9.08 -2.27 1.70
CA ALA A 146 -9.91 -1.38 0.89
C ALA A 146 -9.14 -0.80 -0.31
N GLY A 147 -7.81 -0.92 -0.33
CA GLY A 147 -6.99 -0.28 -1.33
C GLY A 147 -5.49 -0.40 -1.07
N THR A 148 -4.71 0.43 -1.74
CA THR A 148 -3.26 0.53 -1.58
C THR A 148 -2.76 1.97 -1.62
N VAL A 149 -1.65 2.21 -0.93
CA VAL A 149 -0.78 3.37 -1.15
C VAL A 149 0.37 2.92 -2.04
N ALA A 150 0.70 3.72 -3.04
CA ALA A 150 1.82 3.45 -3.94
C ALA A 150 2.77 4.66 -4.06
N PRO A 151 4.05 4.42 -4.46
CA PRO A 151 5.04 5.46 -4.65
C PRO A 151 4.52 6.64 -5.49
N GLY A 152 4.93 7.86 -5.13
CA GLY A 152 4.39 9.08 -5.74
C GLY A 152 3.11 9.61 -5.12
N ARG A 153 2.71 9.10 -3.93
CA ARG A 153 1.52 9.52 -3.16
C ARG A 153 0.21 9.18 -3.88
N TYR A 154 0.16 7.98 -4.46
CA TYR A 154 -1.05 7.42 -5.03
C TYR A 154 -1.83 6.69 -3.96
N PHE A 155 -3.12 6.96 -3.87
CA PHE A 155 -4.07 6.26 -3.02
C PHE A 155 -5.09 5.61 -3.94
N LEU A 156 -5.08 4.28 -4.01
CA LEU A 156 -5.87 3.48 -4.92
C LEU A 156 -6.90 2.70 -4.12
N SER A 157 -8.18 2.81 -4.44
CA SER A 157 -9.24 2.01 -3.84
C SER A 157 -9.63 0.85 -4.78
N TYR A 158 -10.05 -0.28 -4.22
CA TYR A 158 -10.46 -1.45 -5.01
C TYR A 158 -11.74 -1.24 -5.82
N ASP A 159 -12.52 -0.20 -5.51
CA ASP A 159 -13.64 0.22 -6.35
C ASP A 159 -13.21 0.99 -7.62
N GLY A 160 -11.90 1.16 -7.84
CA GLY A 160 -11.33 1.85 -9.00
C GLY A 160 -11.22 3.36 -8.84
N SER A 161 -11.65 3.92 -7.70
CA SER A 161 -11.38 5.33 -7.39
C SER A 161 -9.95 5.54 -6.89
N TYR A 162 -9.36 6.69 -7.23
CA TYR A 162 -8.01 7.02 -6.78
C TYR A 162 -7.78 8.51 -6.60
N VAL A 163 -6.79 8.82 -5.76
CA VAL A 163 -6.30 10.17 -5.49
C VAL A 163 -4.79 10.21 -5.68
N ILE A 164 -4.28 11.29 -6.27
CA ILE A 164 -2.86 11.61 -6.29
C ILE A 164 -2.64 12.84 -5.41
N GLY A 165 -1.81 12.70 -4.37
CA GLY A 165 -1.52 13.76 -3.42
C GLY A 165 -0.36 14.68 -3.84
N ASN A 166 -0.41 15.94 -3.39
CA ASN A 166 0.74 16.83 -3.27
C ASN A 166 0.99 17.12 -1.79
N VAL A 167 2.25 17.20 -1.38
CA VAL A 167 2.60 17.60 -0.01
C VAL A 167 2.24 19.08 0.17
N ALA A 168 1.37 19.36 1.14
CA ALA A 168 1.00 20.72 1.52
C ALA A 168 1.74 21.18 2.78
N ALA A 169 1.96 20.27 3.73
CA ALA A 169 2.73 20.52 4.94
C ALA A 169 3.28 19.22 5.52
N GLU A 170 4.39 19.31 6.24
CA GLU A 170 4.99 18.18 6.97
C GLU A 170 5.39 18.61 8.38
N SER A 171 5.40 17.65 9.31
CA SER A 171 5.89 17.85 10.66
C SER A 171 6.61 16.62 11.18
N GLN A 172 7.79 16.82 11.77
CA GLN A 172 8.52 15.78 12.47
C GLN A 172 8.01 15.69 13.91
N VAL A 173 7.36 14.58 14.26
CA VAL A 173 6.78 14.36 15.59
C VAL A 173 7.53 13.32 16.44
N GLY A 174 8.43 12.54 15.84
CA GLY A 174 9.27 11.58 16.55
C GLY A 174 10.55 11.27 15.77
N ALA A 175 11.67 11.04 16.45
CA ALA A 175 12.98 10.91 15.78
C ALA A 175 13.13 9.68 14.86
N ASN A 176 12.30 8.65 15.08
CA ASN A 176 12.47 7.32 14.47
C ASN A 176 11.27 6.91 13.61
N ALA A 177 10.50 7.87 13.10
CA ALA A 177 9.38 7.62 12.21
C ALA A 177 9.34 8.65 11.08
N LEU A 178 8.68 8.28 9.99
CA LEU A 178 8.38 9.20 8.89
C LEU A 178 7.62 10.43 9.40
N THR A 179 7.80 11.57 8.73
CA THR A 179 7.05 12.80 9.01
C THR A 179 5.55 12.55 8.91
N TRP A 180 4.79 13.23 9.77
CA TRP A 180 3.37 13.42 9.53
C TRP A 180 3.18 14.43 8.41
N VAL A 181 2.21 14.17 7.54
CA VAL A 181 2.05 14.92 6.29
C VAL A 181 0.59 15.26 6.06
N ARG A 182 0.35 16.49 5.58
CA ARG A 182 -0.90 16.88 4.97
C ARG A 182 -0.72 16.89 3.46
N TYR A 183 -1.56 16.12 2.78
CA TYR A 183 -1.66 16.12 1.33
C TYR A 183 -2.87 16.91 0.86
N THR A 184 -2.71 17.69 -0.20
CA THR A 184 -3.83 18.18 -1.02
C THR A 184 -4.03 17.25 -2.21
N ALA A 185 -5.29 17.00 -2.58
CA ALA A 185 -5.59 16.22 -3.76
C ALA A 185 -5.21 17.01 -5.02
N ARG A 186 -4.20 16.53 -5.75
CA ARG A 186 -3.80 17.07 -7.05
C ARG A 186 -4.73 16.58 -8.16
N PHE A 187 -5.11 15.31 -8.08
CA PHE A 187 -5.96 14.65 -9.04
C PHE A 187 -6.82 13.62 -8.32
N VAL A 188 -8.07 13.50 -8.76
CA VAL A 188 -9.04 12.54 -8.26
C VAL A 188 -9.81 11.97 -9.43
N ALA A 189 -9.99 10.65 -9.47
CA ALA A 189 -10.87 10.01 -10.43
C ALA A 189 -11.58 8.83 -9.80
N ALA A 190 -12.70 8.46 -10.42
CA ALA A 190 -13.48 7.28 -10.07
C ALA A 190 -14.21 6.75 -11.32
N PRO A 191 -14.69 5.50 -11.30
CA PRO A 191 -15.37 4.92 -12.46
C PRO A 191 -16.62 5.71 -12.88
N ARG A 192 -17.32 6.32 -11.92
CA ARG A 192 -18.46 7.21 -12.15
C ARG A 192 -18.28 8.52 -11.36
N PRO A 193 -18.66 9.68 -11.94
CA PRO A 193 -18.53 10.96 -11.25
C PRO A 193 -19.26 10.97 -9.90
N GLY A 194 -18.57 11.41 -8.83
CA GLY A 194 -19.12 11.49 -7.48
C GLY A 194 -19.28 10.14 -6.76
N GLU A 195 -19.13 9.02 -7.48
CA GLU A 195 -19.18 7.68 -6.89
C GLU A 195 -17.81 7.14 -6.59
N GLY A 196 -17.70 6.35 -5.54
CA GLY A 196 -16.46 5.70 -5.14
C GLY A 196 -15.87 6.33 -3.88
N ARG A 197 -15.13 5.50 -3.16
CA ARG A 197 -14.57 5.77 -1.85
C ARG A 197 -13.70 7.03 -1.86
N PHE A 198 -12.82 7.12 -2.85
CA PHE A 198 -11.90 8.24 -3.03
C PHE A 198 -12.40 9.32 -3.99
N ALA A 199 -13.66 9.25 -4.44
CA ALA A 199 -14.23 10.35 -5.19
C ALA A 199 -14.20 11.65 -4.37
N GLU A 200 -13.97 12.79 -5.03
CA GLU A 200 -14.06 14.13 -4.44
C GLU A 200 -13.22 14.41 -3.17
N ILE A 201 -12.29 13.51 -2.80
CA ILE A 201 -11.35 13.76 -1.71
C ILE A 201 -10.59 15.05 -1.99
N SER A 202 -10.62 15.98 -1.04
CA SER A 202 -9.92 17.27 -1.13
C SER A 202 -8.52 17.18 -0.54
N SER A 203 -8.36 16.39 0.51
CA SER A 203 -7.11 16.27 1.24
C SER A 203 -7.02 14.99 2.04
N ILE A 204 -5.80 14.65 2.43
CA ILE A 204 -5.47 13.45 3.19
C ILE A 204 -4.46 13.84 4.25
N GLN A 205 -4.59 13.32 5.47
CA GLN A 205 -3.55 13.41 6.49
C GLN A 205 -2.90 12.05 6.69
N ARG A 206 -1.57 12.00 6.76
CA ARG A 206 -0.80 10.85 7.24
C ARG A 206 -0.28 11.17 8.64
N ILE A 207 -0.76 10.42 9.61
CA ILE A 207 -0.45 10.58 11.03
C ILE A 207 -0.13 9.22 11.65
N ASP A 208 0.22 9.20 12.93
CA ASP A 208 0.53 7.98 13.69
C ASP A 208 1.56 7.07 12.99
N THR A 209 2.52 7.69 12.29
CA THR A 209 3.58 6.97 11.58
C THR A 209 4.48 6.19 12.52
N SER A 210 4.87 5.00 12.08
CA SER A 210 5.84 4.13 12.77
C SER A 210 6.74 3.46 11.74
N GLY A 211 8.04 3.33 12.07
CA GLY A 211 9.03 2.76 11.15
C GLY A 211 9.25 3.60 9.90
N GLY A 212 9.58 2.93 8.81
CA GLY A 212 9.79 3.52 7.48
C GLY A 212 11.11 4.27 7.28
N LEU A 213 11.95 4.47 8.31
CA LEU A 213 13.27 5.09 8.16
C LEU A 213 14.40 4.05 7.98
N PRO A 214 15.36 4.26 7.07
CA PRO A 214 16.52 3.40 6.94
C PRO A 214 17.29 3.28 8.27
N PRO A 215 17.78 2.10 8.66
CA PRO A 215 18.56 1.92 9.90
C PRO A 215 19.84 2.77 9.95
N GLN A 216 20.38 3.09 8.78
CA GLN A 216 21.52 3.99 8.57
C GLN A 216 21.27 4.82 7.33
N SER A 217 21.78 6.06 7.30
CA SER A 217 21.58 6.97 6.17
C SER A 217 22.37 6.59 4.91
N SER A 218 23.47 5.86 5.07
CA SER A 218 24.35 5.41 3.99
C SER A 218 23.93 4.07 3.40
N CYS A 219 24.34 3.84 2.16
CA CYS A 219 24.19 2.58 1.46
C CYS A 219 25.50 2.22 0.73
N GLU A 220 25.71 0.93 0.44
CA GLU A 220 27.00 0.45 -0.09
C GLU A 220 27.01 0.30 -1.61
N LEU A 221 25.86 -0.06 -2.19
CA LEU A 221 25.73 -0.39 -3.60
C LEU A 221 24.74 0.55 -4.29
N GLU A 222 25.23 1.36 -5.21
CA GLU A 222 24.40 2.24 -6.03
C GLU A 222 23.34 1.45 -6.80
N GLY A 223 22.10 1.92 -6.80
CA GLY A 223 20.95 1.23 -7.39
C GLY A 223 20.39 0.07 -6.56
N ALA A 224 20.98 -0.26 -5.40
CA ALA A 224 20.34 -1.19 -4.47
C ALA A 224 19.00 -0.64 -3.97
N HIS A 225 18.07 -1.54 -3.68
CA HIS A 225 16.77 -1.22 -3.10
C HIS A 225 16.73 -1.63 -1.63
N LEU A 226 16.03 -0.85 -0.82
CA LEU A 226 15.73 -1.16 0.57
C LEU A 226 14.23 -0.98 0.82
N LEU A 227 13.62 -2.00 1.43
CA LEU A 227 12.24 -1.98 1.91
C LEU A 227 12.29 -1.87 3.44
N VAL A 228 11.67 -0.83 3.98
CA VAL A 228 11.63 -0.60 5.42
C VAL A 228 10.19 -0.69 5.90
N PRO A 229 9.84 -1.62 6.80
CA PRO A 229 8.49 -1.73 7.32
C PRO A 229 8.00 -0.41 7.90
N TYR A 230 6.81 0.01 7.48
CA TYR A 230 6.14 1.20 7.99
C TYR A 230 4.65 0.95 8.24
N GLY A 231 4.11 1.71 9.19
CA GLY A 231 2.68 1.84 9.40
C GLY A 231 2.30 3.29 9.61
N ALA A 232 1.05 3.62 9.32
CA ALA A 232 0.47 4.95 9.53
C ALA A 232 -1.06 4.88 9.61
N THR A 233 -1.66 6.00 9.99
CA THR A 233 -3.09 6.28 9.87
C THR A 233 -3.30 7.34 8.79
N TYR A 234 -4.25 7.10 7.90
CA TYR A 234 -4.71 8.04 6.89
C TYR A 234 -6.12 8.53 7.19
N MET A 235 -6.29 9.85 7.25
CA MET A 235 -7.60 10.49 7.39
C MET A 235 -7.95 11.20 6.09
N PHE A 236 -9.06 10.79 5.46
CA PHE A 236 -9.50 11.26 4.15
C PHE A 236 -10.64 12.28 4.30
N TYR A 237 -10.50 13.44 3.66
CA TYR A 237 -11.45 14.54 3.80
C TYR A 237 -12.06 14.94 2.45
N ARG A 238 -13.28 15.48 2.50
CA ARG A 238 -13.95 16.17 1.39
C ARG A 238 -14.25 17.61 1.77
N ALA A 239 -14.37 18.48 0.78
CA ALA A 239 -14.86 19.84 0.99
C ALA A 239 -16.35 19.83 1.41
N LYS A 240 -16.71 20.69 2.37
CA LYS A 240 -18.09 20.97 2.76
C LYS A 240 -18.86 21.54 1.56
N GLY A 241 -20.07 21.07 1.35
CA GLY A 241 -21.00 21.67 0.38
C GLY A 241 -20.78 21.32 -1.09
N ARG A 242 -19.86 20.41 -1.44
CA ARG A 242 -19.93 19.75 -2.76
C ARG A 242 -21.04 18.71 -2.72
N ALA A 243 -22.22 19.11 -3.19
CA ALA A 243 -23.20 18.15 -3.66
C ALA A 243 -22.58 17.34 -4.81
N PRO A 244 -22.95 16.05 -5.00
CA PRO A 244 -22.61 15.33 -6.21
C PRO A 244 -23.04 16.20 -7.39
N VAL A 245 -22.21 16.31 -8.42
CA VAL A 245 -22.56 17.02 -9.65
C VAL A 245 -23.79 16.33 -10.25
N ALA A 246 -24.98 16.78 -9.85
CA ALA A 246 -26.21 16.42 -10.51
C ALA A 246 -26.11 16.98 -11.93
N LEU A 247 -26.17 16.08 -12.90
CA LEU A 247 -26.25 16.37 -14.32
C LEU A 247 -27.14 17.60 -14.53
N SER A 248 -26.55 18.71 -14.96
CA SER A 248 -27.30 19.83 -15.52
C SER A 248 -27.89 19.35 -16.85
N ALA A 249 -29.00 18.62 -16.77
CA ALA A 249 -29.87 18.40 -17.89
C ALA A 249 -30.66 19.70 -18.16
N ASN A 250 -30.70 20.07 -19.42
CA ASN A 250 -31.50 21.14 -20.05
C ASN A 250 -31.04 22.58 -19.85
N ARG A 251 -30.24 23.03 -20.82
CA ARG A 251 -30.42 24.38 -21.38
C ARG A 251 -30.65 24.24 -22.89
N THR A 252 -31.92 24.18 -23.28
CA THR A 252 -32.35 24.34 -24.68
C THR A 252 -32.33 25.85 -24.99
N PRO A 253 -31.66 26.31 -26.05
CA PRO A 253 -31.76 27.70 -26.47
C PRO A 253 -33.10 27.94 -27.18
N GLN A 254 -33.79 29.00 -26.80
CA GLN A 254 -34.85 29.64 -27.59
C GLN A 254 -34.24 30.48 -28.71
#